data_AF-A0ABD5NF09-F1
#
_entry.id   AF-A0ABD5NF09-F1
#
_cell.length_a   1.000
_cell.length_b   1.000
_cell.length_c   1.000
_cell.angle_alpha   90.00
_cell.angle_beta   90.00
_cell.angle_gamma   90.00
#
_symmetry.space_group_name_H-M   'P 1'
#
loop_
_entity.id
_entity.type
_entity.pdbx_description
1 polymer ?
#
loop_
_entity_poly.entity_id
_entity_poly.type
_entity_poly.pdbx_seq_one_letter_code
_entity_poly.pdbx_strand_id
1 'polypeptide(L)'
;MERDDPAVAESIVVHAETLCEREDHLWDVINQLSIPLDLLTDHRDQSKAVFETEEMVRAFLYKEIRGFSQSGLAEELGTSSSLVKSCGFNIKDLGKSPSQQDLSYAWGEFSGDTKEIIEAAATSIADVAVEHGVISEGLVPSRPSDDIDQSGQSQREYKREHSTRTIRLARSHMLPEFKTGRAPHRIYSDEELHDMLVRACERKGSAHSEGEYGWLIDDDQTCAGSTLLRAIKKIATPEEMDAQFTLSDFADEDAMPRISRIRDSIMESFDAATDNIINSIRGENPFDQGRKTIAAIDITHEQFHASPWEDKDKGIVKEDFPPMVSGYKKDGEYKRGFKYATITLVGDHAPIILGVEPVKENSKWEPDGSPSFSKADLVDRLLDKAERFVDLDEVLFDRGFYSNEVYARVHDRDLIYTSPVPMYKDDYEAIEDIEAHDTADAAVKHDVPFGHDGEVHHHAEFMYVPSQSDDANGKYAVFVTNRDRVGPEEVKSVCNGYRRRWDIENQYKSVKSFLAKTSSKDYRVRLCNFVFASLIYNLWRLTDYLIKVALDKEIRSPPVLTAKTFVRALGEFLREVD
;
A
#
# COMPACT_ATOMS: atom_id res chain seq x y z
N MET A 1 -26.51 42.70 19.95
CA MET A 1 -26.27 41.45 20.69
C MET A 1 -24.78 41.26 20.62
N GLU A 2 -24.06 41.37 21.74
CA GLU A 2 -22.62 41.06 21.73
C GLU A 2 -22.49 39.61 21.25
N ARG A 3 -21.69 39.42 20.20
CA ARG A 3 -21.41 38.11 19.61
C ARG A 3 -20.42 37.44 20.56
N ASP A 4 -20.82 36.31 21.12
CA ASP A 4 -19.97 35.50 22.00
C ASP A 4 -19.31 34.43 21.12
N ASP A 5 -18.23 34.82 20.42
CA ASP A 5 -17.51 33.97 19.48
C ASP A 5 -17.08 32.61 20.08
N PRO A 6 -16.64 32.54 21.37
CA PRO A 6 -16.45 31.26 22.07
C PRO A 6 -17.69 30.36 22.07
N ALA A 7 -18.88 30.90 22.31
CA ALA A 7 -20.12 30.13 22.33
C ALA A 7 -20.50 29.61 20.94
N VAL A 8 -20.12 30.33 19.87
CA VAL A 8 -20.34 29.89 18.48
C VAL A 8 -19.44 28.70 18.16
N ALA A 9 -18.14 28.78 18.48
CA ALA A 9 -17.21 27.67 18.32
C ALA A 9 -17.65 26.44 19.14
N GLU A 10 -18.05 26.64 20.39
CA GLU A 10 -18.53 25.57 21.28
C GLU A 10 -19.77 24.86 20.70
N SER A 11 -20.70 25.59 20.08
CA SER A 11 -21.87 24.99 19.44
C SER A 11 -21.52 24.03 18.28
N ILE A 12 -20.47 24.36 17.53
CA ILE A 12 -19.95 23.51 16.45
C ILE A 12 -19.30 22.25 17.05
N VAL A 13 -18.52 22.41 18.11
CA VAL A 13 -17.82 21.31 18.81
C VAL A 13 -18.79 20.31 19.42
N VAL A 14 -19.84 20.78 20.10
CA VAL A 14 -20.87 19.89 20.70
C VAL A 14 -21.55 19.03 19.63
N HIS A 15 -21.81 19.58 18.44
CA HIS A 15 -22.35 18.78 17.36
C HIS A 15 -21.32 17.80 16.78
N ALA A 16 -20.06 18.23 16.64
CA ALA A 16 -18.98 17.35 16.20
C ALA A 16 -18.78 16.17 17.14
N GLU A 17 -18.89 16.36 18.46
CA GLU A 17 -18.83 15.29 19.48
C GLU A 17 -19.90 14.23 19.24
N THR A 18 -21.15 14.65 19.03
CA THR A 18 -22.25 13.72 18.72
C THR A 18 -22.03 12.97 17.39
N LEU A 19 -21.38 13.60 16.41
CA LEU A 19 -21.05 12.97 15.14
C LEU A 19 -19.87 11.99 15.29
N CYS A 20 -18.87 12.31 16.11
CA CYS A 20 -17.73 11.45 16.37
C CYS A 20 -18.11 10.15 17.09
N GLU A 21 -19.23 10.12 17.82
CA GLU A 21 -19.80 8.89 18.39
C GLU A 21 -20.36 7.92 17.32
N ARG A 22 -20.66 8.42 16.11
CA ARG A 22 -21.44 7.69 15.10
C ARG A 22 -20.71 7.47 13.77
N GLU A 23 -19.77 8.35 13.44
CA GLU A 23 -19.07 8.37 12.17
C GLU A 23 -17.61 7.98 12.38
N ASP A 24 -17.11 7.03 11.58
CA ASP A 24 -15.74 6.48 11.73
C ASP A 24 -14.68 7.34 11.01
N HIS A 25 -15.09 8.45 10.41
CA HIS A 25 -14.31 9.18 9.41
C HIS A 25 -14.50 10.71 9.51
N LEU A 26 -13.39 11.47 9.55
CA LEU A 26 -13.41 12.93 9.70
C LEU A 26 -14.20 13.63 8.58
N TRP A 27 -14.12 13.12 7.35
CA TRP A 27 -14.86 13.64 6.19
C TRP A 27 -16.37 13.56 6.39
N ASP A 28 -16.86 12.53 7.10
CA ASP A 28 -18.30 12.37 7.41
C ASP A 28 -18.72 13.27 8.55
N VAL A 29 -17.86 13.43 9.57
CA VAL A 29 -18.04 14.44 10.63
C VAL A 29 -18.11 15.84 10.02
N ILE A 30 -17.16 16.20 9.15
CA ILE A 30 -17.10 17.51 8.49
C ILE A 30 -18.25 17.71 7.53
N ASN A 31 -18.77 16.66 6.89
CA ASN A 31 -19.92 16.76 5.99
C ASN A 31 -21.23 17.01 6.74
N GLN A 32 -21.43 16.36 7.89
CA GLN A 32 -22.67 16.43 8.66
C GLN A 32 -22.68 17.57 9.69
N LEU A 33 -21.53 18.25 9.87
CA LEU A 33 -21.39 19.34 10.83
C LEU A 33 -22.40 20.46 10.56
N SER A 34 -22.95 21.02 11.64
CA SER A 34 -23.93 22.12 11.56
C SER A 34 -23.17 23.41 11.85
N ILE A 35 -23.09 24.28 10.85
CA ILE A 35 -22.32 25.53 10.92
C ILE A 35 -23.30 26.71 10.99
N PRO A 36 -23.29 27.54 12.06
CA PRO A 36 -24.18 28.69 12.20
C PRO A 36 -23.71 29.86 11.31
N LEU A 37 -24.00 29.78 10.01
CA LEU A 37 -23.53 30.75 9.01
C LEU A 37 -23.98 32.20 9.28
N ASP A 38 -25.14 32.39 9.92
CA ASP A 38 -25.66 33.71 10.31
C ASP A 38 -24.82 34.40 11.38
N LEU A 39 -24.00 33.61 12.09
CA LEU A 39 -23.04 34.08 13.08
C LEU A 39 -21.62 34.15 12.51
N LEU A 40 -21.42 33.90 11.21
CA LEU A 40 -20.13 34.09 10.54
C LEU A 40 -20.17 35.32 9.63
N THR A 41 -19.06 36.03 9.52
CA THR A 41 -18.92 37.20 8.66
C THR A 41 -17.89 36.93 7.56
N ASP A 42 -18.41 36.83 6.34
CA ASP A 42 -17.66 36.77 5.10
C ASP A 42 -17.95 38.04 4.29
N HIS A 43 -16.90 38.80 3.96
CA HIS A 43 -17.01 40.06 3.21
C HIS A 43 -17.16 39.85 1.70
N ARG A 44 -17.03 38.62 1.19
CA ARG A 44 -17.28 38.29 -0.23
C ARG A 44 -18.74 38.54 -0.60
N ASP A 45 -18.93 39.05 -1.81
CA ASP A 45 -20.25 39.11 -2.45
C ASP A 45 -20.70 37.68 -2.81
N GLN A 46 -21.48 37.05 -1.92
CA GLN A 46 -21.97 35.68 -2.09
C GLN A 46 -22.77 35.51 -3.39
N SER A 47 -23.40 36.57 -3.93
CA SER A 47 -24.11 36.48 -5.21
C SER A 47 -23.18 36.24 -6.42
N LYS A 48 -21.87 36.41 -6.23
CA LYS A 48 -20.83 36.24 -7.26
C LYS A 48 -19.73 35.27 -6.85
N ALA A 49 -19.77 34.72 -5.64
CA ALA A 49 -18.78 33.78 -5.17
C ALA A 49 -18.90 32.46 -5.95
N VAL A 50 -17.77 31.88 -6.36
CA VAL A 50 -17.76 30.56 -7.02
C VAL A 50 -18.01 29.44 -6.00
N PHE A 51 -17.56 29.66 -4.77
CA PHE A 51 -17.73 28.78 -3.62
C PHE A 51 -18.24 29.63 -2.45
N GLU A 52 -19.37 29.24 -1.87
CA GLU A 52 -20.06 30.00 -0.84
C GLU A 52 -19.29 29.96 0.49
N THR A 53 -19.81 30.66 1.50
CA THR A 53 -19.24 30.69 2.84
C THR A 53 -19.16 29.29 3.46
N GLU A 54 -20.21 28.48 3.32
CA GLU A 54 -20.29 27.18 4.00
C GLU A 54 -19.23 26.20 3.51
N GLU A 55 -19.04 26.07 2.19
CA GLU A 55 -18.07 25.10 1.67
C GLU A 55 -16.64 25.51 2.02
N MET A 56 -16.37 26.82 1.99
CA MET A 56 -15.08 27.37 2.40
C MET A 56 -14.83 27.14 3.89
N VAL A 57 -15.81 27.36 4.76
CA VAL A 57 -15.67 27.10 6.20
C VAL A 57 -15.40 25.61 6.46
N ARG A 58 -16.10 24.68 5.80
CA ARG A 58 -15.82 23.23 5.93
C ARG A 58 -14.41 22.88 5.48
N ALA A 59 -13.95 23.45 4.36
CA ALA A 59 -12.58 23.26 3.88
C ALA A 59 -11.54 23.80 4.86
N PHE A 60 -11.77 24.97 5.47
CA PHE A 60 -10.86 25.52 6.47
C PHE A 60 -10.88 24.75 7.78
N LEU A 61 -12.04 24.27 8.26
CA LEU A 61 -12.11 23.37 9.41
C LEU A 61 -11.29 22.11 9.16
N TYR A 62 -11.44 21.48 8.00
CA TYR A 62 -10.64 20.32 7.63
C TYR A 62 -9.13 20.64 7.56
N LYS A 63 -8.76 21.78 6.95
CA LYS A 63 -7.37 22.25 6.89
C LYS A 63 -6.78 22.43 8.29
N GLU A 64 -7.48 23.12 9.18
CA GLU A 64 -6.97 23.39 10.53
C GLU A 64 -6.91 22.12 11.39
N ILE A 65 -7.92 21.24 11.33
CA ILE A 65 -7.92 19.95 12.03
C ILE A 65 -6.74 19.08 11.58
N ARG A 66 -6.37 19.14 10.29
CA ARG A 66 -5.33 18.31 9.68
C ARG A 66 -3.97 18.99 9.52
N GLY A 67 -3.84 20.26 9.89
CA GLY A 67 -2.60 21.03 9.78
C GLY A 67 -2.14 21.30 8.36
N PHE A 68 -3.04 21.29 7.38
CA PHE A 68 -2.65 21.57 6.00
C PHE A 68 -2.28 23.05 5.79
N SER A 69 -1.32 23.29 4.89
CA SER A 69 -1.16 24.61 4.28
C SER A 69 -2.32 24.87 3.31
N GLN A 70 -2.57 26.12 2.92
CA GLN A 70 -3.59 26.42 1.91
C GLN A 70 -3.27 25.78 0.55
N SER A 71 -1.98 25.64 0.20
CA SER A 71 -1.58 24.92 -1.01
C SER A 71 -1.83 23.42 -0.89
N GLY A 72 -1.52 22.82 0.26
CA GLY A 72 -1.80 21.40 0.51
C GLY A 72 -3.30 21.08 0.51
N LEU A 73 -4.12 21.98 1.07
CA LEU A 73 -5.59 21.84 0.99
C LEU A 73 -6.10 21.92 -0.46
N ALA A 74 -5.57 22.84 -1.27
CA ALA A 74 -5.97 22.96 -2.67
C ALA A 74 -5.60 21.72 -3.50
N GLU A 75 -4.40 21.17 -3.25
CA GLU A 75 -3.92 19.93 -3.86
C GLU A 75 -4.84 18.75 -3.49
N GLU A 76 -5.13 18.58 -2.20
CA GLU A 76 -6.02 17.52 -1.70
C GLU A 76 -7.46 17.66 -2.26
N LEU A 77 -7.98 18.89 -2.39
CA LEU A 77 -9.28 19.14 -3.03
C LEU A 77 -9.25 18.84 -4.54
N GLY A 78 -8.10 18.97 -5.19
CA GLY A 78 -7.89 18.63 -6.60
C GLY A 78 -7.80 17.13 -6.89
N THR A 79 -7.59 16.30 -5.87
CA THR A 79 -7.40 14.84 -6.01
C THR A 79 -8.50 14.04 -5.33
N SER A 80 -9.13 14.56 -4.26
CA SER A 80 -10.08 13.81 -3.44
C SER A 80 -11.54 14.15 -3.73
N SER A 81 -12.22 13.27 -4.48
CA SER A 81 -13.68 13.36 -4.69
C SER A 81 -14.48 13.30 -3.38
N SER A 82 -13.99 12.56 -2.39
CA SER A 82 -14.63 12.43 -1.08
C SER A 82 -14.52 13.73 -0.30
N LEU A 83 -13.34 14.37 -0.24
CA LEU A 83 -13.18 15.66 0.43
C LEU A 83 -14.03 16.74 -0.21
N VAL A 84 -14.03 16.79 -1.54
CA VAL A 84 -14.82 17.75 -2.30
C VAL A 84 -16.30 17.65 -1.95
N LYS A 85 -16.84 16.43 -1.89
CA LYS A 85 -18.23 16.18 -1.48
C LYS A 85 -18.48 16.52 -0.02
N SER A 86 -17.55 16.14 0.87
CA SER A 86 -17.65 16.40 2.31
C SER A 86 -17.63 17.88 2.65
N CYS A 87 -16.88 18.68 1.90
CA CYS A 87 -16.92 20.14 2.04
C CYS A 87 -18.14 20.78 1.35
N GLY A 88 -18.97 20.01 0.63
CA GLY A 88 -20.17 20.52 -0.04
C GLY A 88 -19.93 21.14 -1.42
N PHE A 89 -18.72 21.05 -1.97
CA PHE A 89 -18.41 21.61 -3.29
C PHE A 89 -19.16 20.86 -4.40
N ASN A 90 -20.10 21.53 -5.07
CA ASN A 90 -20.89 20.94 -6.15
C ASN A 90 -20.14 20.95 -7.51
N ILE A 91 -19.02 20.22 -7.57
CA ILE A 91 -18.17 20.10 -8.75
C ILE A 91 -18.07 18.64 -9.22
N LYS A 92 -18.13 18.45 -10.54
CA LYS A 92 -18.03 17.12 -11.20
C LYS A 92 -16.64 16.83 -11.76
N ASP A 93 -15.82 17.87 -11.88
CA ASP A 93 -14.49 17.85 -12.45
C ASP A 93 -13.56 18.41 -11.37
N LEU A 94 -12.65 17.56 -10.87
CA LEU A 94 -11.75 17.92 -9.78
C LEU A 94 -10.74 19.00 -10.18
N GLY A 95 -10.48 19.18 -11.48
CA GLY A 95 -9.68 20.30 -11.98
C GLY A 95 -10.34 21.68 -11.78
N LYS A 96 -11.58 21.72 -11.30
CA LYS A 96 -12.32 22.94 -10.90
C LYS A 96 -12.52 23.05 -9.39
N SER A 97 -11.79 22.26 -8.60
CA SER A 97 -11.77 22.42 -7.16
C SER A 97 -11.16 23.78 -6.77
N PRO A 98 -11.40 24.26 -5.55
CA PRO A 98 -10.82 25.50 -5.07
C PRO A 98 -9.30 25.49 -5.21
N SER A 99 -8.78 26.42 -6.00
CA SER A 99 -7.33 26.62 -6.09
C SER A 99 -6.79 27.27 -4.82
N GLN A 100 -5.47 27.25 -4.65
CA GLN A 100 -4.82 27.96 -3.54
C GLN A 100 -5.18 29.47 -3.56
N GLN A 101 -5.39 30.06 -4.73
CA GLN A 101 -5.81 31.46 -4.87
C GLN A 101 -7.23 31.68 -4.38
N ASP A 102 -8.16 30.76 -4.68
CA ASP A 102 -9.55 30.82 -4.22
C ASP A 102 -9.63 30.72 -2.71
N LEU A 103 -8.86 29.79 -2.12
CA LEU A 103 -8.75 29.63 -0.67
C LEU A 103 -8.13 30.88 -0.03
N SER A 104 -7.04 31.40 -0.58
CA SER A 104 -6.38 32.60 -0.05
C SER A 104 -7.30 33.82 -0.07
N TYR A 105 -8.06 34.00 -1.15
CA TYR A 105 -9.06 35.06 -1.28
C TYR A 105 -10.21 34.89 -0.27
N ALA A 106 -10.79 33.69 -0.16
CA ALA A 106 -11.85 33.41 0.81
C ALA A 106 -11.40 33.66 2.26
N TRP A 107 -10.21 33.17 2.63
CA TRP A 107 -9.64 33.42 3.95
C TRP A 107 -9.39 34.91 4.17
N GLY A 108 -8.89 35.64 3.19
CA GLY A 108 -8.65 37.09 3.28
C GLY A 108 -9.90 37.88 3.65
N GLU A 109 -11.04 37.50 3.10
CA GLU A 109 -12.33 38.18 3.25
C GLU A 109 -13.15 37.74 4.48
N PHE A 110 -12.76 36.66 5.16
CA PHE A 110 -13.33 36.34 6.47
C PHE A 110 -12.87 37.36 7.53
N SER A 111 -13.83 37.80 8.35
CA SER A 111 -13.55 38.65 9.52
C SER A 111 -12.59 37.98 10.50
N GLY A 112 -11.91 38.77 11.35
CA GLY A 112 -11.06 38.25 12.43
C GLY A 112 -11.81 37.26 13.32
N ASP A 113 -12.99 37.66 13.80
CA ASP A 113 -13.88 36.85 14.63
C ASP A 113 -14.24 35.50 13.97
N THR A 114 -14.51 35.50 12.65
CA THR A 114 -14.79 34.25 11.92
C THR A 114 -13.59 33.33 11.82
N LYS A 115 -12.38 33.87 11.63
CA LYS A 115 -11.15 33.08 11.63
C LYS A 115 -10.90 32.46 12.99
N GLU A 116 -11.05 33.25 14.06
CA GLU A 116 -10.91 32.78 15.44
C GLU A 116 -11.92 31.68 15.77
N ILE A 117 -13.19 31.80 15.33
CA ILE A 117 -14.18 30.73 15.48
C ILE A 117 -13.76 29.45 14.76
N ILE A 118 -13.28 29.54 13.52
CA ILE A 118 -12.87 28.38 12.72
C ILE A 118 -11.68 27.69 13.38
N GLU A 119 -10.66 28.45 13.77
CA GLU A 119 -9.44 27.92 14.41
C GLU A 119 -9.74 27.30 15.78
N ALA A 120 -10.57 27.96 16.60
CA ALA A 120 -10.99 27.44 17.90
C ALA A 120 -11.84 26.17 17.77
N ALA A 121 -12.84 26.18 16.88
CA ALA A 121 -13.66 25.01 16.62
C ALA A 121 -12.82 23.85 16.08
N ALA A 122 -11.93 24.10 15.11
CA ALA A 122 -11.06 23.07 14.56
C ALA A 122 -10.16 22.43 15.63
N THR A 123 -9.57 23.23 16.51
CA THR A 123 -8.72 22.74 17.60
C THR A 123 -9.49 21.81 18.52
N SER A 124 -10.69 22.19 18.94
CA SER A 124 -11.52 21.38 19.84
C SER A 124 -12.16 20.17 19.15
N ILE A 125 -12.57 20.29 17.88
CA ILE A 125 -13.04 19.14 17.08
C ILE A 125 -11.93 18.11 16.93
N ALA A 126 -10.69 18.55 16.75
CA ALA A 126 -9.56 17.65 16.66
C ALA A 126 -9.38 16.83 17.96
N ASP A 127 -9.44 17.47 19.13
CA ASP A 127 -9.39 16.76 20.43
C ASP A 127 -10.50 15.71 20.55
N VAL A 128 -11.74 16.11 20.23
CA VAL A 128 -12.93 15.25 20.32
C VAL A 128 -12.85 14.08 19.34
N ALA A 129 -12.40 14.34 18.12
CA ALA A 129 -12.21 13.31 17.10
C ALA A 129 -11.08 12.34 17.48
N VAL A 130 -10.06 12.79 18.23
CA VAL A 130 -9.03 11.91 18.81
C VAL A 130 -9.59 11.05 19.93
N GLU A 131 -10.36 11.65 20.84
CA GLU A 131 -10.98 10.93 21.97
C GLU A 131 -11.89 9.79 21.50
N HIS A 132 -12.62 10.02 20.41
CA HIS A 132 -13.54 9.04 19.82
C HIS A 132 -12.89 8.12 18.77
N GLY A 133 -11.59 8.27 18.51
CA GLY A 133 -10.85 7.42 17.57
C GLY A 133 -11.16 7.68 16.08
N VAL A 134 -11.86 8.77 15.75
CA VAL A 134 -12.17 9.22 14.38
C VAL A 134 -10.92 9.71 13.67
N ILE A 135 -9.99 10.34 14.40
CA ILE A 135 -8.64 10.67 13.92
C ILE A 135 -7.61 10.27 14.96
N SER A 136 -6.40 9.90 14.52
CA SER A 136 -5.30 9.62 15.45
C SER A 136 -4.77 10.90 16.07
N GLU A 137 -4.35 10.88 17.35
CA GLU A 137 -3.69 12.00 18.05
C GLU A 137 -2.50 12.57 17.25
N GLY A 138 -1.82 11.74 16.45
CA GLY A 138 -0.73 12.15 15.56
C GLY A 138 -1.15 12.91 14.29
N LEU A 139 -2.46 13.07 14.04
CA LEU A 139 -3.02 13.84 12.91
C LEU A 139 -3.47 15.24 13.31
N VAL A 140 -3.39 15.58 14.59
CA VAL A 140 -3.70 16.91 15.10
C VAL A 140 -2.41 17.74 15.12
N PRO A 141 -2.42 18.96 14.56
CA PRO A 141 -1.27 19.86 14.65
C PRO A 141 -0.81 20.02 16.09
N SER A 142 0.51 19.95 16.32
CA SER A 142 1.07 20.24 17.64
C SER A 142 0.77 21.70 18.02
N ARG A 143 0.12 21.92 19.18
CA ARG A 143 -0.21 23.27 19.64
C ARG A 143 1.07 24.11 19.84
N PRO A 144 1.12 25.37 19.40
CA PRO A 144 2.20 26.29 19.73
C PRO A 144 2.03 26.83 21.17
N SER A 145 2.16 25.95 22.16
CA SER A 145 2.44 26.18 23.59
C SER A 145 2.13 24.85 24.29
N ASP A 146 3.07 24.09 24.83
CA ASP A 146 4.15 24.52 25.70
C ASP A 146 5.51 24.02 25.19
N ASP A 147 6.51 24.90 25.26
CA ASP A 147 7.92 24.55 25.35
C ASP A 147 8.19 23.74 26.64
N ILE A 148 7.64 22.52 26.74
CA ILE A 148 8.17 21.51 27.65
C ILE A 148 9.40 20.93 26.94
N ASP A 149 10.50 21.66 27.11
CA ASP A 149 11.86 21.16 27.21
C ASP A 149 12.06 19.71 26.68
N GLN A 150 12.07 19.54 25.35
CA GLN A 150 12.43 18.27 24.69
C GLN A 150 13.92 17.89 24.87
N SER A 151 14.60 18.47 25.86
CA SER A 151 15.97 18.12 26.23
C SER A 151 16.06 16.88 27.15
N GLY A 152 14.91 16.34 27.61
CA GLY A 152 14.87 15.29 28.63
C GLY A 152 14.48 13.88 28.19
N GLN A 153 13.82 13.67 27.04
CA GLN A 153 13.38 12.32 26.66
C GLN A 153 14.58 11.48 26.22
N SER A 154 14.82 10.35 26.90
CA SER A 154 15.88 9.44 26.46
C SER A 154 15.52 8.86 25.09
N GLN A 155 16.51 8.61 24.22
CA GLN A 155 16.30 7.90 22.94
C GLN A 155 15.54 6.57 23.11
N ARG A 156 15.53 6.01 24.32
CA ARG A 156 14.80 4.78 24.67
C ARG A 156 13.31 5.02 24.87
N GLU A 157 12.92 6.10 25.54
CA GLU A 157 11.50 6.46 25.74
C GLU A 157 10.85 6.85 24.42
N TYR A 158 11.55 7.62 23.58
CA TYR A 158 11.09 8.00 22.26
C TYR A 158 10.85 6.79 21.34
N LYS A 159 11.81 5.85 21.30
CA LYS A 159 11.66 4.57 20.58
C LYS A 159 10.46 3.76 21.06
N ARG A 160 10.21 3.77 22.36
CA ARG A 160 9.07 3.07 22.97
C ARG A 160 7.76 3.69 22.50
N GLU A 161 7.64 5.00 22.60
CA GLU A 161 6.44 5.74 22.19
C GLU A 161 6.06 5.49 20.73
N HIS A 162 7.02 5.58 19.81
CA HIS A 162 6.77 5.40 18.37
C HIS A 162 6.47 3.93 18.00
N SER A 163 7.11 2.98 18.69
CA SER A 163 6.78 1.56 18.54
C SER A 163 5.36 1.27 19.03
N THR A 164 4.97 1.82 20.19
CA THR A 164 3.62 1.66 20.73
C THR A 164 2.58 2.34 19.85
N ARG A 165 2.86 3.53 19.31
CA ARG A 165 1.97 4.23 18.36
C ARG A 165 1.70 3.39 17.11
N THR A 166 2.74 2.79 16.52
CA THR A 166 2.56 1.97 15.31
C THR A 166 1.85 0.63 15.59
N ILE A 167 2.00 0.09 16.79
CA ILE A 167 1.24 -1.09 17.21
C ILE A 167 -0.24 -0.75 17.43
N ARG A 168 -0.54 0.39 18.07
CA ARG A 168 -1.93 0.90 18.15
C ARG A 168 -2.51 1.14 16.77
N LEU A 169 -1.71 1.69 15.85
CA LEU A 169 -2.10 1.88 14.47
C LEU A 169 -2.51 0.56 13.80
N ALA A 170 -1.71 -0.50 13.98
CA ALA A 170 -2.05 -1.82 13.47
C ALA A 170 -3.43 -2.27 13.96
N ARG A 171 -3.70 -2.12 15.27
CA ARG A 171 -4.96 -2.53 15.88
C ARG A 171 -6.16 -1.71 15.41
N SER A 172 -6.02 -0.39 15.35
CA SER A 172 -7.13 0.53 15.05
C SER A 172 -7.42 0.68 13.56
N HIS A 173 -6.43 0.44 12.70
CA HIS A 173 -6.53 0.82 11.28
C HIS A 173 -6.25 -0.30 10.29
N MET A 174 -5.45 -1.31 10.66
CA MET A 174 -5.17 -2.46 9.78
C MET A 174 -6.13 -3.61 10.04
N LEU A 175 -6.28 -4.03 11.30
CA LEU A 175 -7.06 -5.22 11.64
C LEU A 175 -8.56 -5.10 11.35
N PRO A 176 -9.23 -3.95 11.57
CA PRO A 176 -10.67 -3.82 11.34
C PRO A 176 -11.09 -3.99 9.87
N GLU A 177 -10.16 -3.80 8.93
CA GLU A 177 -10.40 -3.98 7.49
C GLU A 177 -10.58 -5.45 7.10
N PHE A 178 -10.10 -6.39 7.93
CA PHE A 178 -10.20 -7.84 7.69
C PHE A 178 -11.47 -8.42 8.33
N LYS A 179 -12.64 -7.93 7.94
CA LYS A 179 -13.92 -8.37 8.49
C LYS A 179 -14.19 -9.84 8.16
N THR A 180 -14.55 -10.65 9.16
CA THR A 180 -14.80 -12.08 8.91
C THR A 180 -16.22 -12.37 8.43
N GLY A 181 -17.16 -11.41 8.47
CA GLY A 181 -18.57 -11.64 8.09
C GLY A 181 -19.25 -12.79 8.85
N ARG A 182 -18.72 -13.23 10.00
CA ARG A 182 -19.29 -14.33 10.80
C ARG A 182 -20.57 -13.88 11.48
N ALA A 183 -21.49 -14.83 11.69
CA ALA A 183 -22.77 -14.55 12.32
C ALA A 183 -22.61 -13.91 13.73
N PRO A 184 -23.58 -13.08 14.17
CA PRO A 184 -23.46 -12.33 15.43
C PRO A 184 -23.30 -13.20 16.68
N HIS A 185 -23.82 -14.43 16.68
CA HIS A 185 -23.73 -15.39 17.79
C HIS A 185 -22.40 -16.16 17.78
N ARG A 186 -21.29 -15.44 17.67
CA ARG A 186 -19.93 -16.01 17.66
C ARG A 186 -19.34 -16.05 19.07
N ILE A 187 -18.58 -17.11 19.35
CA ILE A 187 -17.85 -17.28 20.63
C ILE A 187 -16.65 -16.33 20.67
N TYR A 188 -15.92 -16.22 19.56
CA TYR A 188 -14.73 -15.38 19.42
C TYR A 188 -15.05 -14.19 18.51
N SER A 189 -14.71 -12.99 18.96
CA SER A 189 -14.71 -11.74 18.20
C SER A 189 -13.75 -11.79 17.00
N ASP A 190 -13.78 -10.78 16.13
CA ASP A 190 -12.82 -10.68 15.03
C ASP A 190 -11.44 -10.25 15.54
N GLU A 191 -11.39 -9.38 16.55
CA GLU A 191 -10.14 -8.99 17.22
C GLU A 191 -9.38 -10.19 17.79
N GLU A 192 -10.04 -11.06 18.55
CA GLU A 192 -9.39 -12.27 19.11
C GLU A 192 -8.83 -13.19 18.02
N LEU A 193 -9.49 -13.26 16.87
CA LEU A 193 -9.00 -14.05 15.74
C LEU A 193 -7.85 -13.38 15.01
N HIS A 194 -7.88 -12.06 14.86
CA HIS A 194 -6.78 -11.29 14.31
C HIS A 194 -5.54 -11.41 15.19
N ASP A 195 -5.71 -11.34 16.51
CA ASP A 195 -4.63 -11.55 17.48
C ASP A 195 -4.02 -12.94 17.34
N MET A 196 -4.87 -13.97 17.20
CA MET A 196 -4.41 -15.34 16.98
C MET A 196 -3.67 -15.48 15.64
N LEU A 197 -4.11 -14.78 14.58
CA LEU A 197 -3.41 -14.74 13.29
C LEU A 197 -2.04 -14.05 13.41
N VAL A 198 -1.95 -12.91 14.10
CA VAL A 198 -0.69 -12.20 14.36
C VAL A 198 0.27 -13.09 15.17
N ARG A 199 -0.22 -13.82 16.18
CA ARG A 199 0.60 -14.81 16.91
C ARG A 199 1.10 -15.93 16.01
N ALA A 200 0.28 -16.44 15.10
CA ALA A 200 0.72 -17.43 14.13
C ALA A 200 1.84 -16.89 13.22
N CYS A 201 1.76 -15.61 12.82
CA CYS A 201 2.80 -14.91 12.09
C CYS A 201 4.10 -14.77 12.93
N GLU A 202 3.99 -14.36 14.19
CA GLU A 202 5.09 -14.19 15.15
C GLU A 202 5.88 -15.47 15.38
N ARG A 203 5.16 -16.54 15.69
CA ARG A 203 5.74 -17.86 16.03
C ARG A 203 6.17 -18.64 14.81
N LYS A 204 5.86 -18.15 13.60
CA LYS A 204 5.85 -18.94 12.36
C LYS A 204 5.08 -20.25 12.58
N GLY A 205 3.99 -20.13 13.33
CA GLY A 205 3.04 -21.17 13.66
C GLY A 205 2.01 -21.35 12.56
N SER A 206 1.08 -22.26 12.80
CA SER A 206 -0.08 -22.52 11.95
C SER A 206 -1.35 -22.37 12.78
N ALA A 207 -2.50 -22.25 12.12
CA ALA A 207 -3.78 -22.22 12.85
C ALA A 207 -3.94 -23.41 13.80
N HIS A 208 -3.47 -24.60 13.39
CA HIS A 208 -3.49 -25.79 14.23
C HIS A 208 -2.62 -25.65 15.48
N SER A 209 -1.37 -25.22 15.33
CA SER A 209 -0.45 -25.09 16.47
C SER A 209 -0.84 -23.98 17.42
N GLU A 210 -1.43 -22.89 16.94
CA GLU A 210 -1.98 -21.85 17.83
C GLU A 210 -3.18 -22.38 18.62
N GLY A 211 -4.04 -23.18 18.01
CA GLY A 211 -5.16 -23.83 18.71
C GLY A 211 -4.69 -24.84 19.76
N GLU A 212 -3.66 -25.65 19.44
CA GLU A 212 -3.02 -26.55 20.42
C GLU A 212 -2.38 -25.78 21.58
N TYR A 213 -1.73 -24.65 21.29
CA TYR A 213 -1.16 -23.80 22.32
C TYR A 213 -2.25 -23.27 23.26
N GLY A 214 -3.33 -22.71 22.74
CA GLY A 214 -4.45 -22.21 23.55
C GLY A 214 -5.06 -23.28 24.45
N TRP A 215 -5.25 -24.49 23.92
CA TRP A 215 -5.71 -25.64 24.69
C TRP A 215 -4.74 -26.03 25.82
N LEU A 216 -3.42 -25.98 25.57
CA LEU A 216 -2.40 -26.35 26.58
C LEU A 216 -2.32 -25.37 27.75
N ILE A 217 -2.63 -24.09 27.52
CA ILE A 217 -2.55 -23.04 28.55
C ILE A 217 -3.93 -22.66 29.12
N ASP A 218 -4.99 -23.36 28.72
CA ASP A 218 -6.38 -23.09 29.11
C ASP A 218 -6.79 -21.64 28.85
N ASP A 219 -6.40 -21.12 27.68
CA ASP A 219 -6.66 -19.74 27.24
C ASP A 219 -7.99 -19.67 26.48
N ASP A 220 -8.98 -19.05 27.13
CA ASP A 220 -10.36 -18.93 26.66
C ASP A 220 -10.50 -17.99 25.45
N GLN A 221 -9.52 -17.12 25.21
CA GLN A 221 -9.47 -16.23 24.05
C GLN A 221 -8.85 -16.90 22.80
N THR A 222 -8.29 -18.11 22.94
CA THR A 222 -7.69 -18.83 21.81
C THR A 222 -8.65 -19.88 21.25
N CYS A 223 -9.04 -19.72 19.99
CA CYS A 223 -9.94 -20.66 19.33
C CYS A 223 -9.23 -21.91 18.79
N ALA A 224 -10.00 -22.96 18.48
CA ALA A 224 -9.48 -24.12 17.78
C ALA A 224 -8.95 -23.73 16.38
N GLY A 225 -7.91 -24.43 15.90
CA GLY A 225 -7.29 -24.11 14.61
C GLY A 225 -8.23 -24.20 13.40
N SER A 226 -9.26 -25.05 13.46
CA SER A 226 -10.31 -25.11 12.44
C SER A 226 -11.19 -23.86 12.41
N THR A 227 -11.44 -23.24 13.57
CA THR A 227 -12.19 -21.99 13.71
C THR A 227 -11.40 -20.83 13.11
N LEU A 228 -10.12 -20.70 13.44
CA LEU A 228 -9.25 -19.67 12.84
C LEU A 228 -9.16 -19.86 11.32
N LEU A 229 -8.96 -21.09 10.84
CA LEU A 229 -8.89 -21.37 9.39
C LEU A 229 -10.21 -21.00 8.67
N ARG A 230 -11.36 -21.25 9.31
CA ARG A 230 -12.67 -20.86 8.78
C ARG A 230 -12.81 -19.34 8.69
N ALA A 231 -12.33 -18.61 9.69
CA ALA A 231 -12.38 -17.15 9.68
C ALA A 231 -11.48 -16.54 8.60
N ILE A 232 -10.25 -17.03 8.44
CA ILE A 232 -9.35 -16.61 7.34
C ILE A 232 -10.02 -16.84 5.98
N LYS A 233 -10.72 -17.97 5.80
CA LYS A 233 -11.45 -18.23 4.56
C LYS A 233 -12.60 -17.24 4.35
N LYS A 234 -13.30 -16.87 5.41
CA LYS A 234 -14.44 -15.97 5.35
C LYS A 234 -14.03 -14.54 5.01
N ILE A 235 -12.95 -14.04 5.60
CA ILE A 235 -12.31 -12.76 5.23
C ILE A 235 -12.10 -12.68 3.72
N ALA A 236 -11.63 -13.77 3.13
CA ALA A 236 -11.32 -13.89 1.71
C ALA A 236 -12.51 -14.39 0.86
N THR A 237 -13.73 -14.43 1.40
CA THR A 237 -14.92 -14.87 0.66
C THR A 237 -15.78 -13.64 0.36
N PRO A 238 -15.96 -13.27 -0.93
CA PRO A 238 -16.82 -12.16 -1.34
C PRO A 238 -18.25 -12.32 -0.80
N GLU A 239 -18.90 -11.22 -0.42
CA GLU A 239 -20.25 -11.25 0.16
C GLU A 239 -21.28 -11.94 -0.76
N GLU A 240 -21.19 -11.70 -2.07
CA GLU A 240 -22.04 -12.33 -3.08
C GLU A 240 -21.88 -13.86 -3.13
N MET A 241 -20.70 -14.38 -2.78
CA MET A 241 -20.43 -15.81 -2.70
C MET A 241 -20.85 -16.43 -1.37
N ASP A 242 -21.20 -15.61 -0.37
CA ASP A 242 -21.68 -16.06 0.94
C ASP A 242 -23.20 -16.26 0.96
N ALA A 243 -23.92 -15.66 0.01
CA ALA A 243 -25.27 -16.06 -0.36
C ALA A 243 -25.22 -17.46 -1.00
N GLN A 244 -26.05 -18.39 -0.54
CA GLN A 244 -26.07 -19.81 -0.93
C GLN A 244 -25.66 -20.05 -2.40
N PHE A 245 -24.59 -20.85 -2.60
CA PHE A 245 -24.15 -21.33 -3.90
C PHE A 245 -25.35 -21.76 -4.76
N THR A 246 -25.47 -21.17 -5.94
CA THR A 246 -26.43 -21.62 -6.94
C THR A 246 -25.82 -22.80 -7.70
N LEU A 247 -26.66 -23.69 -8.25
CA LEU A 247 -26.21 -24.84 -9.05
C LEU A 247 -25.35 -24.42 -10.27
N SER A 248 -25.46 -23.16 -10.71
CA SER A 248 -24.63 -22.53 -11.76
C SER A 248 -23.18 -22.27 -11.36
N ASP A 249 -22.88 -22.09 -10.06
CA ASP A 249 -21.49 -21.90 -9.58
C ASP A 249 -20.63 -23.18 -9.70
N PHE A 250 -21.28 -24.32 -9.97
CA PHE A 250 -20.65 -25.61 -10.26
C PHE A 250 -20.61 -25.94 -11.76
N ALA A 251 -21.17 -25.08 -12.62
CA ALA A 251 -21.27 -25.30 -14.06
C ALA A 251 -20.18 -24.58 -14.87
N ASP A 252 -19.44 -23.65 -14.27
CA ASP A 252 -18.31 -22.99 -14.94
C ASP A 252 -17.06 -23.88 -14.87
N GLU A 253 -16.59 -24.31 -16.04
CA GLU A 253 -15.31 -25.01 -16.22
C GLU A 253 -14.11 -24.06 -15.97
N ASP A 254 -14.31 -22.73 -15.96
CA ASP A 254 -13.28 -21.73 -15.69
C ASP A 254 -13.33 -21.21 -14.23
N ALA A 255 -12.35 -21.57 -13.41
CA ALA A 255 -12.25 -21.14 -12.02
C ALA A 255 -11.78 -19.68 -11.85
N MET A 256 -11.34 -19.02 -12.92
CA MET A 256 -10.72 -17.69 -12.84
C MET A 256 -11.65 -16.56 -12.40
N PRO A 257 -12.93 -16.47 -12.84
CA PRO A 257 -13.84 -15.45 -12.33
C PRO A 257 -14.00 -15.50 -10.81
N ARG A 258 -14.07 -16.70 -10.24
CA ARG A 258 -14.11 -16.91 -8.78
C ARG A 258 -12.82 -16.47 -8.09
N ILE A 259 -11.66 -16.79 -8.69
CA ILE A 259 -10.34 -16.38 -8.17
C ILE A 259 -10.19 -14.86 -8.19
N SER A 260 -10.66 -14.20 -9.24
CA SER A 260 -10.65 -12.74 -9.36
C SER A 260 -11.53 -12.09 -8.29
N ARG A 261 -12.75 -12.58 -8.04
CA ARG A 261 -13.59 -12.04 -6.95
C ARG A 261 -12.94 -12.21 -5.57
N ILE A 262 -12.33 -13.37 -5.29
CA ILE A 262 -11.57 -13.60 -4.05
C ILE A 262 -10.41 -12.61 -3.92
N ARG A 263 -9.68 -12.36 -5.02
CA ARG A 263 -8.61 -11.36 -5.06
C ARG A 263 -9.19 -10.00 -4.70
N ASP A 264 -10.21 -9.54 -5.42
CA ASP A 264 -10.77 -8.20 -5.29
C ASP A 264 -11.22 -7.91 -3.86
N SER A 265 -11.94 -8.85 -3.24
CA SER A 265 -12.36 -8.75 -1.84
C SER A 265 -11.19 -8.61 -0.85
N ILE A 266 -10.07 -9.31 -1.06
CA ILE A 266 -8.90 -9.17 -0.18
C ILE A 266 -8.13 -7.86 -0.48
N MET A 267 -8.13 -7.43 -1.74
CA MET A 267 -7.44 -6.20 -2.15
C MET A 267 -8.15 -4.96 -1.63
N GLU A 268 -9.48 -4.96 -1.53
CA GLU A 268 -10.24 -3.90 -0.85
C GLU A 268 -9.76 -3.71 0.60
N SER A 269 -9.65 -4.80 1.38
CA SER A 269 -9.10 -4.74 2.74
C SER A 269 -7.63 -4.28 2.77
N PHE A 270 -6.81 -4.72 1.81
CA PHE A 270 -5.41 -4.31 1.73
C PHE A 270 -5.26 -2.82 1.44
N ASP A 271 -6.03 -2.32 0.47
CA ASP A 271 -5.97 -0.92 0.04
C ASP A 271 -6.47 0.00 1.15
N ALA A 272 -7.59 -0.34 1.81
CA ALA A 272 -8.11 0.40 2.95
C ALA A 272 -7.12 0.41 4.13
N ALA A 273 -6.54 -0.75 4.47
CA ALA A 273 -5.54 -0.82 5.53
C ALA A 273 -4.29 -0.01 5.19
N THR A 274 -3.84 -0.06 3.93
CA THR A 274 -2.67 0.70 3.47
C THR A 274 -2.94 2.20 3.50
N ASP A 275 -4.13 2.63 3.06
CA ASP A 275 -4.57 4.03 3.12
C ASP A 275 -4.60 4.53 4.57
N ASN A 276 -5.25 3.78 5.48
CA ASN A 276 -5.31 4.16 6.88
C ASN A 276 -3.91 4.23 7.51
N ILE A 277 -3.04 3.26 7.20
CA ILE A 277 -1.66 3.21 7.70
C ILE A 277 -0.87 4.44 7.22
N ILE A 278 -0.94 4.75 5.93
CA ILE A 278 -0.24 5.89 5.32
C ILE A 278 -0.77 7.21 5.87
N ASN A 279 -2.10 7.35 5.96
CA ASN A 279 -2.76 8.58 6.37
C ASN A 279 -2.55 8.87 7.85
N SER A 280 -2.47 7.86 8.71
CA SER A 280 -2.34 8.04 10.16
C SER A 280 -0.94 8.45 10.64
N ILE A 281 0.06 8.49 9.75
CA ILE A 281 1.44 8.89 10.07
C ILE A 281 1.72 10.34 9.61
N ARG A 282 0.72 11.05 9.09
CA ARG A 282 0.89 12.37 8.45
C ARG A 282 0.97 13.54 9.43
N GLY A 283 2.16 13.67 10.01
CA GLY A 283 2.84 14.92 10.38
C GLY A 283 4.29 14.95 9.87
N GLU A 284 4.82 13.81 9.43
CA GLU A 284 6.14 13.61 8.82
C GLU A 284 5.92 12.86 7.49
N ASN A 285 5.89 13.55 6.35
CA ASN A 285 5.63 12.88 5.05
C ASN A 285 6.78 11.88 4.71
N PRO A 286 6.59 10.54 4.75
CA PRO A 286 7.62 9.59 4.34
C PRO A 286 7.93 9.62 2.84
N PHE A 287 7.11 10.34 2.08
CA PHE A 287 7.14 10.49 0.63
C PHE A 287 7.45 11.93 0.21
N ASP A 288 8.11 12.71 1.07
CA ASP A 288 8.41 14.13 0.89
C ASP A 288 8.79 14.51 -0.56
N GLN A 289 8.10 15.55 -1.08
CA GLN A 289 7.90 15.88 -2.50
C GLN A 289 9.16 16.30 -3.30
N GLY A 290 10.35 16.29 -2.66
CA GLY A 290 11.61 16.69 -3.28
C GLY A 290 12.43 15.53 -3.90
N ARG A 291 11.93 14.28 -3.82
CA ARG A 291 12.66 13.09 -4.25
C ARG A 291 11.94 12.41 -5.41
N LYS A 292 12.73 11.78 -6.28
CA LYS A 292 12.20 10.92 -7.34
C LYS A 292 11.53 9.68 -6.71
N THR A 293 10.24 9.50 -6.95
CA THR A 293 9.46 8.34 -6.49
C THR A 293 9.69 7.17 -7.42
N ILE A 294 10.45 6.19 -6.94
CA ILE A 294 10.77 4.99 -7.69
C ILE A 294 10.06 3.79 -7.05
N ALA A 295 9.34 3.02 -7.85
CA ALA A 295 8.78 1.74 -7.45
C ALA A 295 9.49 0.59 -8.16
N ALA A 296 9.37 -0.60 -7.61
CA ALA A 296 9.83 -1.82 -8.26
C ALA A 296 8.71 -2.88 -8.22
N ILE A 297 8.57 -3.63 -9.30
CA ILE A 297 7.61 -4.73 -9.43
C ILE A 297 8.36 -6.05 -9.52
N ASP A 298 8.08 -6.98 -8.60
CA ASP A 298 8.72 -8.30 -8.58
C ASP A 298 7.71 -9.41 -8.28
N ILE A 299 8.12 -10.67 -8.50
CA ILE A 299 7.33 -11.86 -8.19
C ILE A 299 8.05 -12.71 -7.15
N THR A 300 7.35 -12.97 -6.04
CA THR A 300 7.76 -13.96 -5.04
C THR A 300 6.90 -15.21 -5.10
N HIS A 301 7.32 -16.22 -4.35
CA HIS A 301 6.65 -17.51 -4.27
C HIS A 301 6.65 -18.09 -2.86
N GLU A 302 5.57 -18.77 -2.53
CA GLU A 302 5.39 -19.65 -1.38
C GLU A 302 5.37 -21.10 -1.86
N GLN A 303 6.37 -21.89 -1.44
CA GLN A 303 6.53 -23.26 -1.93
C GLN A 303 5.36 -24.17 -1.54
N PHE A 304 4.84 -24.91 -2.52
CA PHE A 304 3.83 -25.93 -2.32
C PHE A 304 4.42 -27.32 -2.59
N HIS A 305 4.43 -28.17 -1.56
CA HIS A 305 5.18 -29.43 -1.62
C HIS A 305 4.42 -30.59 -2.27
N ALA A 306 3.09 -30.58 -2.37
CA ALA A 306 2.33 -31.71 -2.91
C ALA A 306 2.50 -31.82 -4.44
N SER A 307 2.73 -33.02 -4.96
CA SER A 307 2.86 -33.27 -6.42
C SER A 307 1.52 -33.07 -7.15
N PRO A 308 1.51 -32.43 -8.35
CA PRO A 308 0.32 -32.34 -9.19
C PRO A 308 -0.10 -33.68 -9.79
N TRP A 309 0.87 -34.56 -10.03
CA TRP A 309 0.62 -35.84 -10.69
C TRP A 309 0.00 -36.86 -9.74
N GLU A 310 -1.05 -37.52 -10.23
CA GLU A 310 -1.53 -38.80 -9.73
C GLU A 310 -0.72 -39.94 -10.38
N ASP A 311 -0.57 -39.89 -11.70
CA ASP A 311 0.28 -40.78 -12.49
C ASP A 311 1.06 -39.94 -13.51
N LYS A 312 2.34 -39.69 -13.21
CA LYS A 312 3.20 -38.81 -14.02
C LYS A 312 3.50 -39.42 -15.40
N ASP A 313 3.64 -40.74 -15.49
CA ASP A 313 4.02 -41.41 -16.73
C ASP A 313 2.85 -41.41 -17.72
N LYS A 314 1.61 -41.40 -17.20
CA LYS A 314 0.39 -41.25 -17.99
C LYS A 314 -0.09 -39.80 -18.16
N GLY A 315 0.60 -38.84 -17.56
CA GLY A 315 0.19 -37.42 -17.56
C GLY A 315 -1.12 -37.14 -16.81
N ILE A 316 -1.49 -37.99 -15.84
CA ILE A 316 -2.72 -37.83 -15.06
C ILE A 316 -2.46 -36.92 -13.87
N VAL A 317 -3.20 -35.81 -13.82
CA VAL A 317 -3.12 -34.78 -12.80
C VAL A 317 -4.22 -35.03 -11.77
N LYS A 318 -3.93 -34.77 -10.49
CA LYS A 318 -4.93 -34.87 -9.43
C LYS A 318 -6.04 -33.85 -9.67
N GLU A 319 -7.28 -34.32 -9.64
CA GLU A 319 -8.47 -33.49 -9.75
C GLU A 319 -8.51 -32.37 -8.70
N ASP A 320 -8.00 -32.64 -7.50
CA ASP A 320 -7.98 -31.70 -6.38
C ASP A 320 -6.71 -30.82 -6.29
N PHE A 321 -5.90 -30.77 -7.36
CA PHE A 321 -4.69 -29.95 -7.36
C PHE A 321 -5.06 -28.46 -7.45
N PRO A 322 -4.47 -27.58 -6.62
CA PRO A 322 -4.91 -26.19 -6.58
C PRO A 322 -4.56 -25.46 -7.89
N PRO A 323 -5.53 -24.81 -8.56
CA PRO A 323 -5.28 -24.15 -9.85
C PRO A 323 -4.30 -22.98 -9.72
N MET A 324 -4.27 -22.29 -8.58
CA MET A 324 -3.38 -21.14 -8.37
C MET A 324 -1.90 -21.50 -8.12
N VAL A 325 -1.55 -22.79 -8.10
CA VAL A 325 -0.15 -23.21 -7.98
C VAL A 325 0.52 -23.11 -9.35
N SER A 326 1.65 -22.42 -9.41
CA SER A 326 2.45 -22.26 -10.63
C SER A 326 3.86 -22.85 -10.48
N GLY A 327 4.44 -23.29 -11.59
CA GLY A 327 5.83 -23.78 -11.64
C GLY A 327 6.85 -22.64 -11.54
N TYR A 328 7.98 -22.88 -10.89
CA TYR A 328 9.12 -21.96 -10.91
C TYR A 328 10.44 -22.70 -10.78
N LYS A 329 11.54 -22.09 -11.23
CA LYS A 329 12.89 -22.65 -11.09
C LYS A 329 13.61 -21.97 -9.93
N LYS A 330 14.22 -22.75 -9.05
CA LYS A 330 15.03 -22.25 -7.94
C LYS A 330 16.14 -23.23 -7.62
N ASP A 331 17.38 -22.74 -7.48
CA ASP A 331 18.58 -23.55 -7.22
C ASP A 331 18.80 -24.65 -8.27
N GLY A 332 18.48 -24.37 -9.54
CA GLY A 332 18.56 -25.35 -10.63
C GLY A 332 17.39 -26.34 -10.70
N GLU A 333 16.56 -26.42 -9.67
CA GLU A 333 15.44 -27.35 -9.57
C GLU A 333 14.10 -26.72 -9.96
N TYR A 334 13.22 -27.52 -10.57
CA TYR A 334 11.83 -27.15 -10.78
C TYR A 334 11.02 -27.38 -9.51
N LYS A 335 10.50 -26.29 -8.96
CA LYS A 335 9.61 -26.25 -7.79
C LYS A 335 8.25 -25.72 -8.24
N ARG A 336 7.32 -25.69 -7.30
CA ARG A 336 5.94 -25.22 -7.50
C ARG A 336 5.46 -24.51 -6.26
N GLY A 337 4.54 -23.57 -6.43
CA GLY A 337 4.07 -22.74 -5.33
C GLY A 337 3.04 -21.71 -5.75
N PHE A 338 2.45 -21.07 -4.75
CA PHE A 338 1.63 -19.88 -4.96
C PHE A 338 2.59 -18.72 -5.26
N LYS A 339 2.28 -17.93 -6.28
CA LYS A 339 3.08 -16.79 -6.69
C LYS A 339 2.33 -15.49 -6.42
N TYR A 340 3.06 -14.46 -6.03
CA TYR A 340 2.51 -13.14 -5.74
C TYR A 340 3.45 -12.08 -6.32
N ALA A 341 2.88 -11.13 -7.03
CA ALA A 341 3.58 -9.94 -7.46
C ALA A 341 3.33 -8.80 -6.47
N THR A 342 4.32 -7.94 -6.28
CA THR A 342 4.16 -6.74 -5.46
C THR A 342 4.77 -5.55 -6.16
N ILE A 343 4.14 -4.38 -6.01
CA ILE A 343 4.77 -3.08 -6.28
C ILE A 343 5.19 -2.46 -4.95
N THR A 344 6.47 -2.10 -4.84
CA THR A 344 7.05 -1.55 -3.62
C THR A 344 7.83 -0.29 -3.94
N LEU A 345 7.71 0.73 -3.09
CA LEU A 345 8.63 1.86 -3.11
C LEU A 345 10.07 1.40 -2.88
N VAL A 346 10.98 1.98 -3.64
CA VAL A 346 12.42 1.72 -3.57
C VAL A 346 13.19 3.04 -3.69
N GLY A 347 14.52 2.96 -3.62
CA GLY A 347 15.36 4.15 -3.74
C GLY A 347 15.40 4.95 -2.44
N ASP A 348 14.98 6.20 -2.48
CA ASP A 348 15.22 7.14 -1.37
C ASP A 348 14.02 7.24 -0.40
N HIS A 349 13.02 6.37 -0.58
CA HIS A 349 11.86 6.21 0.30
C HIS A 349 12.00 5.01 1.23
N ALA A 350 11.16 4.96 2.28
CA ALA A 350 10.96 3.73 3.02
C ALA A 350 10.35 2.67 2.08
N PRO A 351 10.83 1.42 2.08
CA PRO A 351 10.31 0.40 1.20
C PRO A 351 8.96 -0.08 1.73
N ILE A 352 7.90 0.48 1.18
CA ILE A 352 6.50 0.19 1.50
C ILE A 352 5.86 -0.51 0.31
N ILE A 353 5.12 -1.58 0.59
CA ILE A 353 4.35 -2.31 -0.41
C ILE A 353 3.09 -1.52 -0.68
N LEU A 354 2.93 -1.05 -1.92
CA LEU A 354 1.78 -0.25 -2.34
C LEU A 354 0.71 -1.09 -3.05
N GLY A 355 1.05 -2.31 -3.45
CA GLY A 355 0.11 -3.21 -4.11
C GLY A 355 0.58 -4.65 -4.11
N VAL A 356 -0.38 -5.56 -4.05
CA VAL A 356 -0.19 -7.01 -4.12
C VAL A 356 -1.09 -7.56 -5.23
N GLU A 357 -0.59 -8.51 -6.00
CA GLU A 357 -1.38 -9.24 -7.00
C GLU A 357 -1.04 -10.73 -6.98
N PRO A 358 -2.03 -11.64 -7.01
CA PRO A 358 -1.79 -13.06 -7.22
C PRO A 358 -1.29 -13.31 -8.65
N VAL A 359 -0.37 -14.25 -8.81
CA VAL A 359 0.15 -14.63 -10.14
C VAL A 359 -0.27 -16.05 -10.47
N LYS A 360 -0.92 -16.22 -11.63
CA LYS A 360 -1.24 -17.52 -12.22
C LYS A 360 -0.60 -17.61 -13.59
N GLU A 361 0.30 -18.57 -13.77
CA GLU A 361 0.92 -18.88 -15.05
C GLU A 361 0.40 -20.22 -15.58
N ASN A 362 0.54 -20.46 -16.89
CA ASN A 362 0.29 -21.76 -17.47
C ASN A 362 1.41 -22.73 -17.09
N SER A 363 1.07 -23.75 -16.29
CA SER A 363 2.01 -24.73 -15.79
C SER A 363 2.02 -26.00 -16.65
N LYS A 364 3.16 -26.70 -16.70
CA LYS A 364 3.33 -27.93 -17.51
C LYS A 364 2.36 -29.09 -17.20
N TRP A 365 1.69 -29.04 -16.06
CA TRP A 365 0.67 -30.02 -15.67
C TRP A 365 -0.74 -29.55 -16.00
N GLU A 366 -0.90 -28.40 -16.64
CA GLU A 366 -2.19 -27.91 -17.11
C GLU A 366 -2.28 -28.09 -18.63
N PRO A 367 -3.49 -28.25 -19.17
CA PRO A 367 -3.69 -28.24 -20.62
C PRO A 367 -3.16 -26.95 -21.27
N ASP A 368 -2.67 -27.06 -22.50
CA ASP A 368 -2.30 -25.90 -23.31
C ASP A 368 -3.50 -24.93 -23.43
N GLY A 369 -3.24 -23.64 -23.24
CA GLY A 369 -4.30 -22.61 -23.25
C GLY A 369 -5.11 -22.51 -21.95
N SER A 370 -4.72 -23.24 -20.89
CA SER A 370 -5.31 -23.06 -19.56
C SER A 370 -5.20 -21.61 -19.08
N PRO A 371 -6.21 -21.09 -18.35
CA PRO A 371 -6.24 -19.70 -17.94
C PRO A 371 -5.00 -19.27 -17.15
N SER A 372 -4.56 -18.04 -17.43
CA SER A 372 -3.43 -17.40 -16.77
C SER A 372 -3.68 -15.89 -16.66
N PHE A 373 -3.00 -15.24 -15.73
CA PHE A 373 -3.03 -13.79 -15.67
C PHE A 373 -1.97 -13.22 -16.61
N SER A 374 -2.39 -12.32 -17.50
CA SER A 374 -1.46 -11.52 -18.28
C SER A 374 -0.54 -10.75 -17.34
N LYS A 375 0.76 -10.72 -17.66
CA LYS A 375 1.71 -9.88 -16.93
C LYS A 375 1.41 -8.40 -17.13
N ALA A 376 0.91 -8.01 -18.30
CA ALA A 376 0.53 -6.63 -18.56
C ALA A 376 -0.65 -6.20 -17.68
N ASP A 377 -1.74 -6.98 -17.67
CA ASP A 377 -2.90 -6.69 -16.80
C ASP A 377 -2.52 -6.70 -15.31
N LEU A 378 -1.59 -7.57 -14.91
CA LEU A 378 -1.08 -7.60 -13.56
C LEU A 378 -0.30 -6.33 -13.21
N VAL A 379 0.57 -5.86 -14.12
CA VAL A 379 1.33 -4.62 -13.94
C VAL A 379 0.38 -3.43 -13.90
N ASP A 380 -0.60 -3.38 -14.80
CA ASP A 380 -1.61 -2.33 -14.87
C ASP A 380 -2.36 -2.18 -13.52
N ARG A 381 -2.85 -3.29 -12.97
CA ARG A 381 -3.50 -3.29 -11.64
C ARG A 381 -2.56 -2.91 -10.50
N LEU A 382 -1.27 -3.25 -10.57
CA LEU A 382 -0.30 -2.84 -9.55
C LEU A 382 -0.04 -1.33 -9.62
N LEU A 383 0.07 -0.76 -10.82
CA LEU A 383 0.24 0.67 -11.03
C LEU A 383 -1.00 1.44 -10.54
N ASP A 384 -2.20 1.00 -10.92
CA ASP A 384 -3.47 1.57 -10.42
C ASP A 384 -3.52 1.63 -8.89
N LYS A 385 -3.03 0.59 -8.21
CA LYS A 385 -2.98 0.59 -6.73
C LYS A 385 -1.94 1.56 -6.21
N ALA A 386 -0.73 1.55 -6.77
CA ALA A 386 0.35 2.40 -6.28
C ALA A 386 0.06 3.90 -6.46
N GLU A 387 -0.51 4.27 -7.61
CA GLU A 387 -0.84 5.66 -7.96
C GLU A 387 -1.99 6.25 -7.12
N ARG A 388 -2.73 5.40 -6.38
CA ARG A 388 -3.68 5.89 -5.35
C ARG A 388 -2.97 6.47 -4.12
N PHE A 389 -1.71 6.10 -3.89
CA PHE A 389 -0.98 6.45 -2.68
C PHE A 389 0.15 7.45 -2.92
N VAL A 390 0.78 7.40 -4.10
CA VAL A 390 1.95 8.20 -4.47
C VAL A 390 2.00 8.49 -5.97
N ASP A 391 2.56 9.63 -6.36
CA ASP A 391 2.92 9.89 -7.75
C ASP A 391 4.23 9.18 -8.09
N LEU A 392 4.21 8.30 -9.09
CA LEU A 392 5.38 7.53 -9.52
C LEU A 392 6.14 8.24 -10.63
N ASP A 393 7.48 8.23 -10.57
CA ASP A 393 8.33 8.71 -11.66
C ASP A 393 8.95 7.57 -12.47
N GLU A 394 9.26 6.45 -11.80
CA GLU A 394 9.97 5.33 -12.42
C GLU A 394 9.59 3.98 -11.79
N VAL A 395 9.51 2.94 -12.64
CA VAL A 395 9.20 1.57 -12.27
C VAL A 395 10.33 0.63 -12.70
N LEU A 396 10.88 -0.11 -11.75
CA LEU A 396 11.95 -1.09 -12.00
C LEU A 396 11.39 -2.51 -12.10
N PHE A 397 11.79 -3.25 -13.13
CA PHE A 397 11.36 -4.62 -13.39
C PHE A 397 12.52 -5.61 -13.40
N ASP A 398 12.30 -6.87 -13.06
CA ASP A 398 13.28 -7.93 -13.39
C ASP A 398 13.13 -8.41 -14.85
N ARG A 399 14.01 -9.33 -15.26
CA ARG A 399 13.97 -9.96 -16.60
C ARG A 399 12.68 -10.74 -16.85
N GLY A 400 11.98 -11.16 -15.79
CA GLY A 400 10.73 -11.90 -15.87
C GLY A 400 9.58 -11.09 -16.46
N PHE A 401 9.65 -9.76 -16.42
CA PHE A 401 8.63 -8.86 -16.98
C PHE A 401 8.96 -8.34 -18.38
N TYR A 402 10.04 -8.82 -19.02
CA TYR A 402 10.37 -8.42 -20.39
C TYR A 402 9.25 -8.84 -21.37
N SER A 403 8.43 -7.86 -21.77
CA SER A 403 7.33 -7.99 -22.71
C SER A 403 6.97 -6.62 -23.27
N ASN A 404 6.74 -6.53 -24.58
CA ASN A 404 6.33 -5.28 -25.21
C ASN A 404 5.04 -4.72 -24.60
N GLU A 405 4.08 -5.58 -24.28
CA GLU A 405 2.80 -5.18 -23.70
C GLU A 405 2.98 -4.56 -22.31
N VAL A 406 3.88 -5.12 -21.48
CA VAL A 406 4.18 -4.57 -20.15
C VAL A 406 4.78 -3.17 -20.28
N TYR A 407 5.74 -2.98 -21.20
CA TYR A 407 6.37 -1.68 -21.40
C TYR A 407 5.44 -0.64 -22.02
N ALA A 408 4.52 -1.06 -22.90
CA ALA A 408 3.47 -0.18 -23.41
C ALA A 408 2.59 0.35 -22.28
N ARG A 409 2.09 -0.52 -21.36
CA ARG A 409 1.27 -0.09 -20.21
C ARG A 409 1.95 0.94 -19.31
N VAL A 410 3.26 0.81 -19.11
CA VAL A 410 4.02 1.76 -18.28
C VAL A 410 4.25 3.07 -19.05
N HIS A 411 4.56 2.98 -20.33
CA HIS A 411 4.77 4.15 -21.20
C HIS A 411 3.48 4.98 -21.36
N ASP A 412 2.32 4.34 -21.49
CA ASP A 412 1.00 4.99 -21.61
C ASP A 412 0.63 5.84 -20.38
N ARG A 413 1.29 5.60 -19.24
CA ARG A 413 1.12 6.35 -17.99
C ARG A 413 2.17 7.45 -17.82
N ASP A 414 2.96 7.75 -18.86
CA ASP A 414 4.08 8.69 -18.81
C ASP A 414 5.16 8.32 -17.75
N LEU A 415 5.23 7.04 -17.35
CA LEU A 415 6.19 6.54 -16.38
C LEU A 415 7.47 6.06 -17.06
N ILE A 416 8.61 6.26 -16.40
CA ILE A 416 9.88 5.66 -16.84
C ILE A 416 9.90 4.19 -16.40
N TYR A 417 10.24 3.25 -17.30
CA TYR A 417 10.62 1.90 -16.92
C TYR A 417 12.13 1.69 -17.06
N THR A 418 12.70 0.88 -16.18
CA THR A 418 14.07 0.35 -16.33
C THR A 418 14.08 -1.14 -16.01
N SER A 419 14.61 -1.95 -16.93
CA SER A 419 14.57 -3.42 -16.80
C SER A 419 15.80 -4.07 -17.44
N PRO A 420 16.38 -5.13 -16.85
CA PRO A 420 17.34 -5.96 -17.54
C PRO A 420 16.62 -6.84 -18.57
N VAL A 421 17.26 -7.10 -19.71
CA VAL A 421 16.67 -7.90 -20.80
C VAL A 421 17.52 -9.14 -21.10
N PRO A 422 16.94 -10.19 -21.73
CA PRO A 422 17.71 -11.26 -22.33
C PRO A 422 18.61 -10.73 -23.45
N MET A 423 19.80 -11.32 -23.61
CA MET A 423 20.69 -11.01 -24.73
C MET A 423 20.29 -11.79 -25.98
N TYR A 424 20.22 -11.10 -27.11
CA TYR A 424 20.00 -11.67 -28.43
C TYR A 424 21.22 -11.46 -29.32
N LYS A 425 21.19 -11.99 -30.55
CA LYS A 425 22.33 -11.95 -31.47
C LYS A 425 22.88 -10.53 -31.67
N ASP A 426 22.00 -9.56 -31.93
CA ASP A 426 22.37 -8.17 -32.17
C ASP A 426 23.04 -7.50 -30.95
N ASP A 427 22.76 -7.99 -29.74
CA ASP A 427 23.42 -7.50 -28.52
C ASP A 427 24.87 -7.97 -28.44
N TYR A 428 25.19 -9.15 -28.96
CA TYR A 428 26.57 -9.64 -29.01
C TYR A 428 27.42 -8.82 -29.99
N GLU A 429 26.85 -8.39 -31.12
CA GLU A 429 27.54 -7.51 -32.08
C GLU A 429 27.86 -6.16 -31.43
N ALA A 430 26.90 -5.56 -30.71
CA ALA A 430 27.14 -4.33 -29.96
C ALA A 430 28.22 -4.51 -28.86
N ILE A 431 28.25 -5.67 -28.19
CA ILE A 431 29.28 -5.99 -27.19
C ILE A 431 30.67 -6.13 -27.82
N GLU A 432 30.78 -6.78 -28.98
CA GLU A 432 32.06 -6.89 -29.72
C GLU A 432 32.61 -5.51 -30.10
N ASP A 433 31.75 -4.58 -30.50
CA ASP A 433 32.14 -3.19 -30.79
C ASP A 433 32.67 -2.46 -29.54
N ILE A 434 32.07 -2.69 -28.37
CA ILE A 434 32.58 -2.15 -27.09
C ILE A 434 33.96 -2.73 -26.78
N GLU A 435 34.12 -4.06 -26.92
CA GLU A 435 35.40 -4.72 -26.63
C GLU A 435 36.54 -4.31 -27.57
N ALA A 436 36.21 -3.94 -28.81
CA ALA A 436 37.17 -3.45 -29.80
C ALA A 436 37.56 -1.98 -29.57
N HIS A 437 36.83 -1.23 -28.75
CA HIS A 437 37.07 0.19 -28.50
C HIS A 437 38.09 0.40 -27.38
N ASP A 438 39.13 1.22 -27.63
CA ASP A 438 40.30 1.37 -26.75
C ASP A 438 39.98 1.81 -25.30
N THR A 439 38.88 2.55 -25.11
CA THR A 439 38.50 3.16 -23.82
C THR A 439 37.05 2.98 -23.39
N ALA A 440 36.19 2.40 -24.23
CA ALA A 440 34.76 2.34 -23.92
C ALA A 440 34.50 1.07 -23.11
N ASP A 441 33.78 1.20 -22.00
CA ASP A 441 33.37 0.08 -21.15
C ASP A 441 31.85 -0.01 -21.01
N ALA A 442 31.10 0.84 -21.71
CA ALA A 442 29.66 0.82 -21.79
C ALA A 442 29.22 1.43 -23.13
N ALA A 443 28.04 1.07 -23.59
CA ALA A 443 27.42 1.67 -24.78
C ALA A 443 25.91 1.83 -24.60
N VAL A 444 25.33 2.63 -25.48
CA VAL A 444 23.89 2.81 -25.59
C VAL A 444 23.50 2.69 -27.06
N LYS A 445 22.42 1.97 -27.31
CA LYS A 445 21.76 1.85 -28.61
C LYS A 445 20.44 2.61 -28.52
N HIS A 446 20.39 3.71 -29.26
CA HIS A 446 19.26 4.63 -29.30
C HIS A 446 18.12 4.12 -30.18
N ASP A 447 16.94 4.68 -29.94
CA ASP A 447 15.78 4.57 -30.82
C ASP A 447 15.38 3.12 -31.15
N VAL A 448 15.41 2.21 -30.16
CA VAL A 448 14.99 0.83 -30.37
C VAL A 448 13.45 0.76 -30.35
N PRO A 449 12.79 0.36 -31.45
CA PRO A 449 11.33 0.40 -31.53
C PRO A 449 10.70 -0.73 -30.73
N PHE A 450 9.74 -0.39 -29.87
CA PHE A 450 8.85 -1.34 -29.20
C PHE A 450 7.49 -1.34 -29.90
N GLY A 451 7.05 -2.54 -30.32
CA GLY A 451 5.80 -2.72 -31.02
C GLY A 451 4.65 -3.16 -30.10
N HIS A 452 3.49 -2.55 -30.25
CA HIS A 452 2.23 -2.94 -29.60
C HIS A 452 1.10 -2.86 -30.64
N ASP A 453 0.15 -3.80 -30.60
CA ASP A 453 -0.95 -3.89 -31.58
C ASP A 453 -0.55 -3.87 -33.07
N GLY A 454 0.65 -4.37 -33.38
CA GLY A 454 1.16 -4.46 -34.75
C GLY A 454 1.79 -3.18 -35.29
N GLU A 455 1.86 -2.12 -34.49
CA GLU A 455 2.50 -0.85 -34.82
C GLU A 455 3.67 -0.55 -33.88
N VAL A 456 4.57 0.35 -34.29
CA VAL A 456 5.60 0.89 -33.38
C VAL A 456 4.90 1.81 -32.40
N HIS A 457 4.95 1.47 -31.11
CA HIS A 457 4.29 2.21 -30.04
C HIS A 457 5.17 3.33 -29.51
N HIS A 458 6.39 2.98 -29.12
CA HIS A 458 7.38 3.92 -28.58
C HIS A 458 8.79 3.41 -28.87
N HIS A 459 9.79 4.25 -28.60
CA HIS A 459 11.20 3.89 -28.71
C HIS A 459 11.82 3.78 -27.32
N ALA A 460 12.89 3.01 -27.23
CA ALA A 460 13.62 2.78 -26.00
C ALA A 460 15.13 2.79 -26.21
N GLU A 461 15.84 2.98 -25.12
CA GLU A 461 17.30 3.00 -25.02
C GLU A 461 17.80 1.66 -24.50
N PHE A 462 18.65 0.99 -25.28
CA PHE A 462 19.32 -0.25 -24.88
C PHE A 462 20.72 0.07 -24.35
N MET A 463 20.95 -0.19 -23.07
CA MET A 463 22.18 0.14 -22.36
C MET A 463 23.00 -1.13 -22.10
N TYR A 464 24.27 -1.10 -22.49
CA TYR A 464 25.22 -2.19 -22.34
C TYR A 464 26.25 -1.82 -21.28
N VAL A 465 26.33 -2.59 -20.18
CA VAL A 465 27.24 -2.33 -19.07
C VAL A 465 28.01 -3.59 -18.64
N PRO A 466 29.22 -3.49 -18.08
CA PRO A 466 29.96 -4.65 -17.63
C PRO A 466 29.20 -5.36 -16.52
N SER A 467 29.11 -6.69 -16.63
CA SER A 467 28.45 -7.50 -15.61
C SER A 467 29.30 -7.52 -14.33
N GLN A 468 28.65 -7.40 -13.18
CA GLN A 468 29.30 -7.58 -11.87
C GLN A 468 29.17 -9.01 -11.31
N SER A 469 28.51 -9.91 -12.03
CA SER A 469 28.38 -11.32 -11.63
C SER A 469 29.51 -12.16 -12.21
N ASP A 470 30.20 -12.92 -11.34
CA ASP A 470 31.23 -13.89 -11.74
C ASP A 470 30.64 -15.14 -12.46
N ASP A 471 29.31 -15.22 -12.58
CA ASP A 471 28.58 -16.38 -13.11
C ASP A 471 28.47 -16.36 -14.65
N ALA A 472 29.53 -16.87 -15.28
CA ALA A 472 29.55 -17.81 -16.42
C ALA A 472 28.83 -17.56 -17.77
N ASN A 473 28.19 -16.42 -18.10
CA ASN A 473 27.58 -16.30 -19.47
C ASN A 473 27.61 -14.93 -20.18
N GLY A 474 28.41 -13.96 -19.73
CA GLY A 474 28.66 -12.74 -20.50
C GLY A 474 29.40 -11.68 -19.69
N LYS A 475 30.41 -11.04 -20.31
CA LYS A 475 31.13 -9.90 -19.71
C LYS A 475 30.25 -8.66 -19.52
N TYR A 476 29.09 -8.61 -20.19
CA TYR A 476 28.16 -7.48 -20.18
C TYR A 476 26.73 -7.90 -19.79
N ALA A 477 25.98 -6.94 -19.26
CA ALA A 477 24.55 -7.00 -19.02
C ALA A 477 23.85 -5.92 -19.87
N VAL A 478 22.65 -6.24 -20.35
CA VAL A 478 21.83 -5.35 -21.18
C VAL A 478 20.60 -4.90 -20.40
N PHE A 479 20.33 -3.61 -20.42
CA PHE A 479 19.17 -2.96 -19.83
C PHE A 479 18.38 -2.19 -20.89
N VAL A 480 17.09 -2.03 -20.66
CA VAL A 480 16.20 -1.23 -21.49
C VAL A 480 15.50 -0.16 -20.64
N THR A 481 15.30 1.03 -21.21
CA THR A 481 14.52 2.12 -20.62
C THR A 481 13.83 2.98 -21.68
N ASN A 482 12.67 3.56 -21.40
CA ASN A 482 11.96 4.53 -22.26
C ASN A 482 12.32 6.00 -21.94
N ARG A 483 13.45 6.26 -21.29
CA ARG A 483 13.94 7.64 -21.11
C ARG A 483 14.17 8.26 -22.49
N ASP A 484 13.77 9.52 -22.66
CA ASP A 484 13.83 10.26 -23.93
C ASP A 484 15.22 10.19 -24.58
N ARG A 485 16.28 10.24 -23.77
CA ARG A 485 17.65 9.97 -24.22
C ARG A 485 18.56 9.60 -23.06
N VAL A 486 19.51 8.70 -23.30
CA VAL A 486 20.56 8.35 -22.34
C VAL A 486 21.93 8.58 -22.96
N GLY A 487 22.72 9.50 -22.41
CA GLY A 487 24.11 9.70 -22.84
C GLY A 487 25.01 8.50 -22.47
N PRO A 488 26.07 8.18 -23.24
CA PRO A 488 27.03 7.12 -22.88
C PRO A 488 27.61 7.27 -21.46
N GLU A 489 27.81 8.50 -20.99
CA GLU A 489 28.26 8.83 -19.64
C GLU A 489 27.21 8.57 -18.55
N GLU A 490 25.92 8.58 -18.91
CA GLU A 490 24.80 8.36 -18.00
C GLU A 490 24.46 6.89 -17.83
N VAL A 491 24.82 6.04 -18.80
CA VAL A 491 24.53 4.60 -18.82
C VAL A 491 24.84 3.94 -17.47
N LYS A 492 26.04 4.19 -16.92
CA LYS A 492 26.42 3.63 -15.61
C LYS A 492 25.55 4.16 -14.47
N SER A 493 25.17 5.44 -14.48
CA SER A 493 24.30 6.04 -13.48
C SER A 493 22.91 5.40 -13.50
N VAL A 494 22.31 5.28 -14.69
CA VAL A 494 20.98 4.64 -14.89
C VAL A 494 21.00 3.18 -14.44
N CYS A 495 21.99 2.40 -14.90
CA CYS A 495 22.14 1.00 -14.49
C CYS A 495 22.49 0.83 -13.01
N ASN A 496 23.21 1.77 -12.38
CA ASN A 496 23.45 1.75 -10.94
C ASN A 496 22.17 2.05 -10.16
N GLY A 497 21.30 2.92 -10.68
CA GLY A 497 19.97 3.19 -10.12
C GLY A 497 19.14 1.91 -10.01
N TYR A 498 19.25 1.00 -10.99
CA TYR A 498 18.58 -0.30 -10.94
C TYR A 498 18.95 -1.15 -9.71
N ARG A 499 20.14 -0.99 -9.12
CA ARG A 499 20.53 -1.71 -7.90
C ARG A 499 19.60 -1.41 -6.72
N ARG A 500 18.91 -0.27 -6.74
CA ARG A 500 17.91 0.10 -5.73
C ARG A 500 16.74 -0.90 -5.68
N ARG A 501 16.50 -1.67 -6.74
CA ARG A 501 15.53 -2.78 -6.76
C ARG A 501 15.83 -3.86 -5.71
N TRP A 502 17.08 -4.03 -5.30
CA TRP A 502 17.49 -5.07 -4.34
C TRP A 502 16.73 -5.00 -3.00
N ASP A 503 16.17 -3.84 -2.66
CA ASP A 503 15.32 -3.66 -1.48
C ASP A 503 14.11 -4.62 -1.48
N ILE A 504 13.56 -4.97 -2.65
CA ILE A 504 12.46 -5.93 -2.77
C ILE A 504 12.86 -7.37 -2.41
N GLU A 505 14.08 -7.80 -2.74
CA GLU A 505 14.53 -9.14 -2.36
C GLU A 505 14.62 -9.28 -0.83
N ASN A 506 15.11 -8.22 -0.18
CA ASN A 506 15.17 -8.15 1.28
C ASN A 506 13.77 -8.04 1.89
N GLN A 507 12.86 -7.27 1.27
CA GLN A 507 11.45 -7.24 1.64
C GLN A 507 10.86 -8.65 1.65
N TYR A 508 11.00 -9.45 0.58
CA TYR A 508 10.42 -10.78 0.55
C TYR A 508 10.98 -11.73 1.61
N LYS A 509 12.26 -11.58 1.99
CA LYS A 509 12.83 -12.32 3.13
C LYS A 509 12.11 -11.95 4.44
N SER A 510 11.81 -10.67 4.64
CA SER A 510 11.07 -10.17 5.80
C SER A 510 9.59 -10.57 5.77
N VAL A 511 8.89 -10.41 4.64
CA VAL A 511 7.48 -10.85 4.48
C VAL A 511 7.35 -12.36 4.75
N LYS A 512 8.25 -13.19 4.20
CA LYS A 512 8.28 -14.63 4.51
C LYS A 512 8.56 -14.93 5.98
N SER A 513 9.19 -14.01 6.70
CA SER A 513 9.38 -14.14 8.15
C SER A 513 8.10 -13.90 8.94
N PHE A 514 7.14 -13.17 8.36
CA PHE A 514 5.81 -12.89 8.92
C PHE A 514 4.72 -13.83 8.41
N LEU A 515 5.04 -14.71 7.46
CA LEU A 515 4.04 -15.61 6.88
C LEU A 515 3.73 -16.77 7.83
N ALA A 516 2.47 -16.87 8.27
CA ALA A 516 1.99 -18.01 9.04
C ALA A 516 2.09 -19.30 8.20
N LYS A 517 2.57 -20.38 8.81
CA LYS A 517 2.65 -21.69 8.15
C LYS A 517 1.25 -22.23 7.88
N THR A 518 1.06 -22.79 6.69
CA THR A 518 -0.20 -23.43 6.35
C THR A 518 -0.01 -24.61 5.39
N SER A 519 -0.74 -25.70 5.67
CA SER A 519 -0.90 -26.84 4.77
C SER A 519 -2.12 -26.70 3.85
N SER A 520 -2.90 -25.62 4.01
CA SER A 520 -4.13 -25.40 3.24
C SER A 520 -3.85 -25.36 1.74
N LYS A 521 -4.67 -26.07 0.97
CA LYS A 521 -4.73 -25.97 -0.50
C LYS A 521 -5.57 -24.78 -0.98
N ASP A 522 -6.38 -24.22 -0.08
CA ASP A 522 -7.37 -23.18 -0.39
C ASP A 522 -6.68 -21.84 -0.67
N TYR A 523 -6.89 -21.33 -1.89
CA TYR A 523 -6.32 -20.07 -2.37
C TYR A 523 -6.63 -18.88 -1.45
N ARG A 524 -7.84 -18.85 -0.87
CA ARG A 524 -8.26 -17.80 0.08
C ARG A 524 -7.32 -17.68 1.26
N VAL A 525 -6.93 -18.81 1.83
CA VAL A 525 -6.02 -18.87 2.98
C VAL A 525 -4.62 -18.43 2.59
N ARG A 526 -4.16 -18.83 1.40
CA ARG A 526 -2.82 -18.52 0.89
C ARG A 526 -2.67 -17.02 0.61
N LEU A 527 -3.62 -16.45 -0.14
CA LEU A 527 -3.61 -15.02 -0.46
C LEU A 527 -3.81 -14.17 0.79
N CYS A 528 -4.79 -14.49 1.64
CA CYS A 528 -5.03 -13.74 2.88
C CYS A 528 -3.79 -13.73 3.78
N ASN A 529 -3.12 -14.87 3.98
CA ASN A 529 -1.90 -14.92 4.78
C ASN A 529 -0.78 -14.06 4.18
N PHE A 530 -0.61 -14.07 2.85
CA PHE A 530 0.43 -13.27 2.19
C PHE A 530 0.16 -11.77 2.28
N VAL A 531 -1.10 -11.36 2.08
CA VAL A 531 -1.54 -9.96 2.20
C VAL A 531 -1.38 -9.47 3.63
N PHE A 532 -1.82 -10.25 4.61
CA PHE A 532 -1.67 -9.92 6.03
C PHE A 532 -0.19 -9.77 6.43
N ALA A 533 0.67 -10.69 5.96
CA ALA A 533 2.12 -10.60 6.17
C ALA A 533 2.75 -9.36 5.50
N SER A 534 2.20 -8.93 4.36
CA SER A 534 2.65 -7.73 3.64
C SER A 534 2.29 -6.44 4.39
N LEU A 535 1.11 -6.39 5.02
CA LEU A 535 0.70 -5.26 5.87
C LEU A 535 1.50 -5.17 7.17
N ILE A 536 1.77 -6.32 7.82
CA ILE A 536 2.69 -6.36 8.98
C ILE A 536 4.09 -5.85 8.58
N TYR A 537 4.55 -6.17 7.37
CA TYR A 537 5.78 -5.62 6.84
C TYR A 537 5.72 -4.09 6.67
N ASN A 538 4.63 -3.56 6.09
CA ASN A 538 4.45 -2.11 5.95
C ASN A 538 4.50 -1.41 7.31
N LEU A 539 3.77 -1.90 8.31
CA LEU A 539 3.79 -1.38 9.68
C LEU A 539 5.20 -1.40 10.29
N TRP A 540 5.93 -2.50 10.12
CA TRP A 540 7.30 -2.59 10.58
C TRP A 540 8.21 -1.55 9.93
N ARG A 541 8.13 -1.38 8.61
CA ARG A 541 8.96 -0.43 7.86
C ARG A 541 8.63 1.02 8.19
N LEU A 542 7.37 1.32 8.46
CA LEU A 542 6.93 2.64 8.91
C LEU A 542 7.38 2.92 10.34
N THR A 543 7.26 1.95 11.25
CA THR A 543 7.84 2.06 12.61
C THR A 543 9.34 2.36 12.54
N ASP A 544 10.06 1.62 11.69
CA ASP A 544 11.49 1.81 11.49
C ASP A 544 11.81 3.19 10.89
N TYR A 545 11.01 3.66 9.94
CA TYR A 545 11.12 4.98 9.35
C TYR A 545 10.96 6.09 10.41
N LEU A 546 9.87 6.06 11.18
CA LEU A 546 9.60 7.04 12.24
C LEU A 546 10.72 7.09 13.28
N ILE A 547 11.22 5.92 13.70
CA ILE A 547 12.36 5.84 14.62
C ILE A 547 13.63 6.43 14.00
N LYS A 548 13.83 6.28 12.68
CA LYS A 548 15.01 6.82 12.00
C LYS A 548 14.95 8.32 11.83
N VAL A 549 13.81 8.87 11.41
CA VAL A 549 13.60 10.32 11.30
C VAL A 549 13.92 10.99 12.62
N ALA A 550 13.36 10.46 13.71
CA ALA A 550 13.60 11.00 15.05
C ALA A 550 15.03 10.87 15.57
N LEU A 551 15.78 9.87 15.09
CA LEU A 551 17.19 9.68 15.46
C LEU A 551 18.14 10.34 14.46
N ASP A 552 17.63 11.14 13.52
CA ASP A 552 18.37 11.74 12.41
C ASP A 552 19.25 10.72 11.67
N LYS A 553 18.64 9.57 11.35
CA LYS A 553 19.31 8.48 10.62
C LYS A 553 18.85 8.43 9.18
N GLU A 554 19.78 8.10 8.29
CA GLU A 554 19.46 7.82 6.90
C GLU A 554 18.39 6.73 6.78
N ILE A 555 17.36 6.98 5.97
CA ILE A 555 16.24 6.03 5.74
C ILE A 555 16.76 4.67 5.28
N ARG A 556 17.79 4.68 4.42
CA ARG A 556 18.43 3.48 3.86
C ARG A 556 19.37 2.75 4.82
N SER A 557 19.65 3.30 6.01
CA SER A 557 20.42 2.57 7.01
C SER A 557 19.70 1.28 7.43
N PRO A 558 20.42 0.25 7.93
CA PRO A 558 19.78 -0.97 8.43
C PRO A 558 18.66 -0.66 9.44
N PRO A 559 17.59 -1.47 9.50
CA PRO A 559 16.49 -1.22 10.41
C PRO A 559 16.96 -1.13 11.86
N VAL A 560 16.54 -0.08 12.57
CA VAL A 560 16.81 0.11 14.01
C VAL A 560 16.08 -0.95 14.82
N LEU A 561 14.86 -1.28 14.40
CA LEU A 561 14.06 -2.36 14.95
C LEU A 561 14.09 -3.54 13.99
N THR A 562 14.51 -4.72 14.45
CA THR A 562 14.48 -5.91 13.59
C THR A 562 13.04 -6.38 13.37
N ALA A 563 12.76 -6.94 12.20
CA ALA A 563 11.47 -7.55 11.86
C ALA A 563 10.96 -8.51 12.95
N LYS A 564 11.84 -9.35 13.50
CA LYS A 564 11.51 -10.31 14.55
C LYS A 564 11.14 -9.62 15.87
N THR A 565 11.86 -8.56 16.23
CA THR A 565 11.56 -7.78 17.45
C THR A 565 10.23 -7.06 17.31
N PHE A 566 9.94 -6.48 16.13
CA PHE A 566 8.69 -5.79 15.86
C PHE A 566 7.48 -6.73 16.00
N VAL A 567 7.50 -7.88 15.33
CA VAL A 567 6.35 -8.80 15.37
C VAL A 567 6.17 -9.43 16.74
N ARG A 568 7.25 -9.68 17.50
CA ARG A 568 7.14 -10.08 18.89
C ARG A 568 6.45 -9.01 19.74
N ALA A 569 6.86 -7.75 19.60
CA ALA A 569 6.21 -6.64 20.30
C ALA A 569 4.73 -6.52 19.89
N LEU A 570 4.42 -6.61 18.60
CA LEU A 570 3.05 -6.60 18.09
C LEU A 570 2.20 -7.71 18.74
N GLY A 571 2.73 -8.94 18.83
CA GLY A 571 2.03 -10.06 19.47
C GLY A 571 1.84 -9.91 20.99
N GLU A 572 2.79 -9.30 21.70
CA GLU A 572 2.70 -9.02 23.16
C GLU A 572 1.68 -7.89 23.44
N PHE A 573 1.79 -6.77 22.72
CA PHE A 573 0.92 -5.59 22.93
C PHE A 573 -0.55 -5.84 22.59
N LEU A 574 -0.88 -6.76 21.68
CA LEU A 574 -2.28 -7.08 21.37
C LEU A 574 -3.01 -7.73 22.56
N ARG A 575 -2.30 -8.38 23.49
CA ARG A 575 -2.88 -9.03 24.68
C ARG A 575 -2.97 -8.14 25.93
N GLU A 576 -2.16 -7.09 26.03
CA GLU A 576 -1.98 -6.32 27.27
C GLU A 576 -2.84 -5.05 27.38
N VAL A 577 -3.70 -4.75 26.41
CA VAL A 577 -4.57 -3.56 26.46
C VAL A 577 -5.98 -3.99 26.83
N ASP A 578 -6.27 -3.91 28.13
CA ASP A 578 -7.62 -3.81 28.71
C ASP A 578 -8.25 -2.43 28.41
#